data_AF-A0AAR2K7E9-F1
#
_entry.id   AF-A0AAR2K7E9-F1
#
_cell.length_a   1.000
_cell.length_b   1.000
_cell.length_c   1.000
_cell.angle_alpha   90.00
_cell.angle_beta   90.00
_cell.angle_gamma   90.00
#
_symmetry.space_group_name_H-M   'P 1'
#
loop_
_entity.id
_entity.type
_entity.pdbx_description
1 polymer ?
#
loop_
_entity_poly.entity_id
_entity_poly.type
_entity_poly.pdbx_seq_one_letter_code
_entity_poly.pdbx_strand_id
1 'polypeptide(L)'
;MAQLRETTATQVITHIKSFFARHGIPDVFITDNGPQFSCAEFHKFAKTFEFSHVTSSPRYPQSNGLIENGVKIVKLLLKKAMDSKTDPYLALLNYRSTPLSHGLSPAELLFNRKLRTHMPQLLERESVQKRNIVMDKQKAKNAQKRYYDRGSKELKELKPNDRVRLHDGKHWSLEAQVLQNVAPSKCKYSKFLTTIKARKVGHTVRKVN
;
A
#
# COMPACT_ATOMS: atom_id res chain seq x y z
N MET A 1 -12.64 -18.15 3.62
CA MET A 1 -11.44 -17.48 3.08
C MET A 1 -11.41 -18.00 1.69
N ALA A 2 -11.60 -17.11 0.73
CA ALA A 2 -11.56 -17.54 -0.66
C ALA A 2 -10.08 -17.78 -0.99
N GLN A 3 -9.69 -19.05 -1.13
CA GLN A 3 -8.33 -19.43 -1.47
C GLN A 3 -8.13 -19.24 -2.98
N LEU A 4 -7.13 -18.44 -3.35
CA LEU A 4 -6.66 -18.36 -4.73
C LEU A 4 -5.88 -19.64 -5.03
N ARG A 5 -6.37 -20.45 -5.98
CA ARG A 5 -5.66 -21.63 -6.48
C ARG A 5 -4.63 -21.25 -7.52
N GLU A 6 -4.93 -20.23 -8.32
CA GLU A 6 -4.02 -19.68 -9.32
C GLU A 6 -3.94 -18.15 -9.18
N THR A 7 -2.81 -17.59 -9.62
CA THR A 7 -2.55 -16.14 -9.60
C THR A 7 -2.91 -15.47 -10.93
N THR A 8 -3.84 -16.06 -11.69
CA THR A 8 -4.31 -15.50 -12.96
C THR A 8 -5.12 -14.22 -12.73
N ALA A 9 -5.03 -13.28 -13.68
CA ALA A 9 -5.72 -11.98 -13.56
C ALA A 9 -7.23 -12.14 -13.38
N THR A 10 -7.85 -13.07 -14.11
CA THR A 10 -9.28 -13.37 -14.05
C THR A 10 -9.73 -13.85 -12.66
N GLN A 11 -9.00 -14.78 -12.04
CA GLN A 11 -9.30 -15.25 -10.69
C GLN A 11 -9.14 -14.12 -9.67
N VAL A 12 -8.04 -13.37 -9.75
CA VAL A 12 -7.77 -12.23 -8.86
C VAL A 12 -8.88 -11.18 -8.97
N ILE A 13 -9.29 -10.81 -10.19
CA ILE A 13 -10.41 -9.87 -10.42
C ILE A 13 -11.70 -10.40 -9.80
N THR A 14 -11.99 -11.69 -9.93
CA THR A 14 -13.20 -12.31 -9.35
C THR A 14 -13.22 -12.20 -7.82
N HIS A 15 -12.08 -12.45 -7.17
CA HIS A 15 -11.96 -12.27 -5.72
C HIS A 15 -12.08 -10.80 -5.29
N ILE A 16 -11.50 -9.88 -6.07
CA ILE A 16 -11.63 -8.43 -5.80
C ILE A 16 -13.08 -7.98 -5.96
N LYS A 17 -13.81 -8.46 -6.98
CA LYS A 17 -15.25 -8.18 -7.13
C LYS A 17 -16.05 -8.64 -5.92
N SER A 18 -15.78 -9.83 -5.38
CA SER A 18 -16.42 -10.32 -4.15
C SER A 18 -16.07 -9.47 -2.92
N PHE A 19 -14.89 -8.87 -2.89
CA PHE A 19 -14.52 -7.92 -1.84
C PHE A 19 -15.25 -6.58 -1.99
N PHE A 20 -15.29 -6.01 -3.20
CA PHE A 20 -16.01 -4.77 -3.49
C PHE A 20 -17.52 -4.90 -3.26
N ALA A 21 -18.12 -6.05 -3.59
CA ALA A 21 -19.53 -6.31 -3.31
C ALA A 21 -19.89 -6.26 -1.81
N ARG A 22 -18.93 -6.53 -0.91
CA ARG A 22 -19.15 -6.53 0.54
C ARG A 22 -18.81 -5.22 1.22
N HIS A 23 -17.84 -4.49 0.69
CA HIS A 23 -17.27 -3.31 1.35
C HIS A 23 -17.47 -2.00 0.58
N GLY A 24 -17.99 -2.07 -0.64
CA GLY A 24 -18.02 -0.97 -1.58
C GLY A 24 -16.78 -0.92 -2.48
N ILE A 25 -16.90 -0.15 -3.56
CA ILE A 25 -15.80 0.12 -4.49
C ILE A 25 -14.95 1.25 -3.89
N PRO A 26 -13.62 1.10 -3.77
CA PRO A 26 -12.75 2.15 -3.28
C PRO A 26 -12.45 3.19 -4.37
N ASP A 27 -12.21 4.45 -3.98
CA ASP A 27 -11.78 5.49 -4.93
C ASP A 27 -10.38 5.19 -5.52
N VAL A 28 -9.48 4.65 -4.68
CA VAL A 28 -8.09 4.35 -5.04
C VAL A 28 -7.75 2.92 -4.64
N PHE A 29 -7.30 2.13 -5.61
CA PHE A 29 -6.82 0.77 -5.39
C PHE A 29 -5.32 0.71 -5.66
N ILE A 30 -4.54 0.34 -4.64
CA ILE A 30 -3.07 0.32 -4.71
C ILE A 30 -2.59 -1.13 -4.75
N THR A 31 -1.80 -1.48 -5.78
CA THR A 31 -1.20 -2.82 -5.92
C THR A 31 0.29 -2.72 -6.19
N ASP A 32 0.99 -3.85 -6.13
CA ASP A 32 2.32 -3.94 -6.73
C ASP A 32 2.24 -3.94 -8.27
N ASN A 33 3.40 -3.97 -8.92
CA ASN A 33 3.51 -4.06 -10.37
C ASN A 33 3.50 -5.52 -10.87
N GLY A 34 2.78 -6.41 -10.17
CA GLY A 34 2.62 -7.80 -10.58
C GLY A 34 1.93 -7.94 -11.94
N PRO A 35 2.25 -8.98 -12.72
CA PRO A 35 1.68 -9.18 -14.06
C PRO A 35 0.15 -9.27 -14.04
N GLN A 36 -0.42 -9.82 -12.98
CA GLN A 36 -1.88 -9.94 -12.77
C GLN A 36 -2.58 -8.58 -12.66
N PHE A 37 -1.88 -7.54 -12.18
CA PHE A 37 -2.41 -6.19 -12.05
C PHE A 37 -2.04 -5.27 -13.21
N SER A 38 -0.96 -5.59 -13.94
CA SER A 38 -0.48 -4.80 -15.10
C SER A 38 -1.09 -5.23 -16.44
N CYS A 39 -2.06 -6.14 -16.44
CA CYS A 39 -2.70 -6.67 -17.65
C CYS A 39 -3.85 -5.78 -18.16
N ALA A 40 -4.19 -5.93 -19.45
CA ALA A 40 -5.28 -5.17 -20.07
C ALA A 40 -6.64 -5.46 -19.44
N GLU A 41 -6.88 -6.70 -18.99
CA GLU A 41 -8.10 -7.10 -18.30
C GLU A 41 -8.31 -6.33 -17.00
N PHE A 42 -7.24 -6.16 -16.21
CA PHE A 42 -7.29 -5.41 -14.96
C PHE A 42 -7.54 -3.92 -15.21
N HIS A 43 -6.94 -3.35 -16.26
CA HIS A 43 -7.21 -1.97 -16.64
C HIS A 43 -8.66 -1.76 -17.08
N LYS A 44 -9.22 -2.69 -17.86
CA LYS A 44 -10.64 -2.67 -18.24
C LYS A 44 -11.52 -2.77 -17.00
N PHE A 45 -11.20 -3.67 -16.08
CA PHE A 45 -11.89 -3.81 -14.80
C PHE A 45 -11.88 -2.51 -13.97
N ALA A 46 -10.72 -1.85 -13.84
CA ALA A 46 -10.59 -0.58 -13.14
C ALA A 46 -11.45 0.53 -13.77
N LYS A 47 -11.49 0.59 -15.11
CA LYS A 47 -12.34 1.55 -15.84
C LYS A 47 -13.82 1.25 -15.65
N THR A 48 -14.24 -0.02 -15.70
CA THR A 48 -15.65 -0.41 -15.55
C THR A 48 -16.19 -0.17 -14.15
N PHE A 49 -15.36 -0.36 -13.13
CA PHE A 49 -15.73 -0.14 -11.72
C PHE A 49 -15.35 1.27 -11.25
N GLU A 50 -14.85 2.13 -12.14
CA GLU A 50 -14.58 3.55 -11.89
C GLU A 50 -13.65 3.85 -10.69
N PHE A 51 -12.66 2.98 -10.45
CA PHE A 51 -11.65 3.21 -9.42
C PHE A 51 -10.28 3.56 -10.01
N SER A 52 -9.53 4.40 -9.30
CA SER A 52 -8.16 4.76 -9.68
C SER A 52 -7.17 3.67 -9.26
N HIS A 53 -6.65 2.92 -10.24
CA HIS A 53 -5.59 1.95 -9.99
C HIS A 53 -4.21 2.60 -9.95
N VAL A 54 -3.52 2.49 -8.82
CA VAL A 54 -2.16 3.00 -8.62
C VAL A 54 -1.21 1.83 -8.37
N THR A 55 -0.22 1.66 -9.23
CA THR A 55 0.83 0.66 -9.01
C THR A 55 1.97 1.25 -8.18
N SER A 56 2.38 0.53 -7.13
CA SER A 56 3.55 0.90 -6.36
C SER A 56 4.81 0.66 -7.20
N SER A 57 5.70 1.65 -7.21
CA SER A 57 7.04 1.49 -7.79
C SER A 57 7.83 0.49 -6.94
N PRO A 58 8.76 -0.30 -7.53
CA PRO A 58 9.65 -1.19 -6.78
C PRO A 58 10.40 -0.51 -5.62
N ARG A 59 10.52 0.82 -5.66
CA ARG A 59 11.19 1.64 -4.63
C ARG A 59 10.24 2.50 -3.80
N TYR A 60 9.00 2.08 -3.59
CA TYR A 60 8.13 2.73 -2.59
C TYR A 60 8.00 1.85 -1.33
N PRO A 61 9.08 1.71 -0.53
CA PRO A 61 9.16 0.78 0.60
C PRO A 61 8.11 1.08 1.68
N GLN A 62 7.62 2.32 1.76
CA GLN A 62 6.62 2.71 2.76
C GLN A 62 5.23 2.10 2.48
N SER A 63 4.74 2.13 1.24
CA SER A 63 3.46 1.49 0.89
C SER A 63 3.56 -0.02 0.94
N ASN A 64 4.66 -0.57 0.41
CA ASN A 64 4.86 -2.02 0.41
C ASN A 64 5.06 -2.53 1.85
N GLY A 65 5.74 -1.77 2.72
CA GLY A 65 5.95 -2.15 4.11
C GLY A 65 4.66 -2.30 4.93
N LEU A 66 3.61 -1.52 4.64
CA LEU A 66 2.30 -1.71 5.28
C LEU A 66 1.66 -3.04 4.85
N ILE A 67 1.71 -3.35 3.55
CA ILE A 67 1.18 -4.59 3.00
C ILE A 67 1.99 -5.79 3.52
N GLU A 68 3.31 -5.71 3.51
CA GLU A 68 4.23 -6.73 4.00
C GLU A 68 4.00 -7.03 5.49
N ASN A 69 3.85 -6.00 6.32
CA ASN A 69 3.51 -6.18 7.73
C ASN A 69 2.13 -6.85 7.90
N GLY A 70 1.14 -6.46 7.10
CA GLY A 70 -0.17 -7.11 7.09
C GLY A 70 -0.07 -8.60 6.75
N VAL A 71 0.67 -8.94 5.70
CA VAL A 71 0.92 -10.34 5.30
C VAL A 71 1.64 -11.11 6.40
N LYS A 72 2.64 -10.51 7.05
CA LYS A 72 3.37 -11.13 8.17
C LYS A 72 2.43 -11.46 9.33
N ILE A 73 1.53 -10.54 9.68
CA ILE A 73 0.53 -10.75 10.74
C ILE A 73 -0.40 -11.91 10.38
N VAL A 74 -0.94 -11.93 9.15
CA VAL A 74 -1.84 -13.00 8.70
C VAL A 74 -1.14 -14.36 8.70
N LYS A 75 0.11 -14.45 8.22
CA LYS A 75 0.90 -15.69 8.27
C LYS A 75 1.09 -16.19 9.70
N LEU A 76 1.44 -15.30 10.63
CA LEU A 76 1.62 -15.65 12.04
C LEU A 76 0.31 -16.14 12.66
N LEU A 77 -0.81 -15.47 12.35
CA LEU A 77 -2.13 -15.85 12.83
C LEU A 77 -2.54 -17.23 12.33
N LEU A 78 -2.33 -17.52 11.05
CA LEU A 78 -2.61 -18.83 10.46
C LEU A 78 -1.73 -19.93 11.08
N LYS A 79 -0.44 -19.65 11.29
CA LYS A 79 0.48 -20.58 11.95
C LYS A 79 0.01 -20.92 13.37
N LYS A 80 -0.31 -19.90 14.17
CA LYS A 80 -0.83 -20.10 15.54
C LYS A 80 -2.14 -20.87 15.55
N ALA A 81 -3.05 -20.59 14.61
CA ALA A 81 -4.31 -21.29 14.50
C ALA A 81 -4.09 -22.79 14.24
N MET A 82 -3.15 -23.12 13.34
CA MET A 82 -2.74 -24.49 13.04
C MET A 82 -2.09 -25.17 14.25
N ASP A 83 -1.15 -24.52 14.92
CA ASP A 83 -0.45 -25.06 16.10
C ASP A 83 -1.45 -25.35 17.25
N SER A 84 -2.46 -24.49 17.42
CA SER A 84 -3.49 -24.62 18.45
C SER A 84 -4.70 -25.46 18.02
N LYS A 85 -4.70 -26.02 16.79
CA LYS A 85 -5.83 -26.76 16.18
C LYS A 85 -7.17 -25.99 16.22
N THR A 86 -7.11 -24.68 16.09
CA THR A 86 -8.28 -23.79 16.07
C THR A 86 -8.66 -23.41 14.64
N ASP A 87 -9.94 -23.11 14.42
CA ASP A 87 -10.40 -22.65 13.11
C ASP A 87 -9.73 -21.31 12.73
N PRO A 88 -8.99 -21.23 11.60
CA PRO A 88 -8.41 -19.99 11.08
C PRO A 88 -9.42 -18.84 10.91
N TYR A 89 -10.69 -19.15 10.63
CA TYR A 89 -11.76 -18.14 10.52
C TYR A 89 -12.05 -17.48 11.85
N LEU A 90 -12.08 -18.26 12.92
CA LEU A 90 -12.30 -17.76 14.26
C LEU A 90 -11.10 -16.93 14.72
N ALA A 91 -9.88 -17.38 14.42
CA ALA A 91 -8.67 -16.62 14.71
C ALA A 91 -8.67 -15.24 14.02
N LEU A 92 -9.09 -15.18 12.74
CA LEU A 92 -9.26 -13.91 12.03
C LEU A 92 -10.33 -13.02 12.64
N LEU A 93 -11.47 -13.58 13.03
CA LEU A 93 -12.57 -12.84 13.65
C LEU A 93 -12.11 -12.18 14.95
N ASN A 94 -11.39 -12.94 15.79
CA ASN A 94 -10.82 -12.43 17.04
C ASN A 94 -9.79 -11.33 16.77
N TYR A 95 -8.89 -11.51 15.79
CA TYR A 95 -7.93 -10.47 15.41
C TYR A 95 -8.62 -9.17 14.97
N ARG A 96 -9.67 -9.26 14.14
CA ARG A 96 -10.44 -8.09 13.69
C ARG A 96 -11.22 -7.40 14.82
N SER A 97 -11.48 -8.11 15.91
CA SER A 97 -12.22 -7.61 17.08
C SER A 97 -11.29 -7.20 18.23
N THR A 98 -9.97 -7.35 18.07
CA THR A 98 -8.99 -6.98 19.10
C THR A 98 -8.68 -5.48 19.02
N PRO A 99 -8.79 -4.72 20.12
CA PRO A 99 -8.46 -3.30 20.12
C PRO A 99 -6.99 -3.03 19.78
N LEU A 100 -6.73 -1.97 19.00
CA LEU A 100 -5.39 -1.44 18.78
C LEU A 100 -4.97 -0.53 19.94
N SER A 101 -3.75 0.02 19.87
CA SER A 101 -3.21 0.98 20.84
C SER A 101 -4.11 2.19 21.13
N HIS A 102 -4.95 2.58 20.17
CA HIS A 102 -5.93 3.67 20.33
C HIS A 102 -7.29 3.21 20.88
N GLY A 103 -7.41 1.96 21.34
CA GLY A 103 -8.61 1.41 22.00
C GLY A 103 -9.74 0.98 21.08
N LEU A 104 -9.58 1.04 19.75
CA LEU A 104 -10.58 0.58 18.79
C LEU A 104 -10.03 -0.56 17.94
N SER A 105 -10.87 -1.55 17.66
CA SER A 105 -10.53 -2.69 16.81
C SER A 105 -10.64 -2.35 15.31
N PRO A 106 -10.00 -3.13 14.42
CA PRO A 106 -10.15 -2.95 12.97
C PRO A 106 -11.60 -3.03 12.51
N ALA A 107 -12.40 -3.93 13.08
CA ALA A 107 -13.79 -4.07 12.74
C ALA A 107 -14.64 -2.87 13.19
N GLU A 108 -14.37 -2.31 14.37
CA GLU A 108 -15.03 -1.08 14.82
C GLU A 108 -14.68 0.10 13.93
N LEU A 109 -13.43 0.23 13.51
CA LEU A 109 -13.02 1.28 12.57
C LEU A 109 -13.70 1.17 11.21
N LEU A 110 -13.96 -0.06 10.75
CA LEU A 110 -14.53 -0.31 9.42
C LEU A 110 -16.06 -0.28 9.41
N PHE A 111 -16.71 -0.86 10.43
CA PHE A 111 -18.15 -1.07 10.48
C PHE A 111 -18.87 -0.21 11.53
N ASN A 112 -18.12 0.58 12.30
CA ASN A 112 -18.65 1.41 13.39
C ASN A 112 -19.50 0.62 14.41
N ARG A 113 -19.17 -0.66 14.63
CA ARG A 113 -19.83 -1.55 15.60
C ARG A 113 -18.88 -2.64 16.08
N LYS A 114 -19.12 -3.15 17.27
CA LYS A 114 -18.44 -4.34 17.80
C LYS A 114 -18.97 -5.60 17.11
N LEU A 115 -18.08 -6.50 16.71
CA LEU A 115 -18.45 -7.83 16.22
C LEU A 115 -18.64 -8.79 17.40
N ARG A 116 -19.64 -9.66 17.31
CA ARG A 116 -19.87 -10.69 18.32
C ARG A 116 -18.79 -11.77 18.19
N THR A 117 -18.10 -12.07 19.29
CA THR A 117 -17.10 -13.14 19.37
C THR A 117 -17.45 -14.10 20.51
N HIS A 118 -16.68 -15.17 20.70
CA HIS A 118 -16.84 -16.08 21.84
C HIS A 118 -16.31 -15.50 23.16
N MET A 119 -15.59 -14.38 23.11
CA MET A 119 -15.17 -13.68 24.32
C MET A 119 -16.38 -12.95 24.92
N PRO A 120 -16.63 -13.08 26.24
CA PRO A 120 -17.65 -12.30 26.91
C PRO A 120 -17.30 -10.83 26.78
N GLN A 121 -18.18 -10.05 26.17
CA GLN A 121 -17.96 -8.63 25.91
C GLN A 121 -19.23 -7.87 26.27
N LEU A 122 -19.08 -6.78 27.02
CA LEU A 122 -20.18 -5.89 27.33
C LEU A 122 -20.61 -5.20 26.03
N LEU A 123 -21.74 -5.63 25.47
CA LEU A 123 -22.36 -5.06 24.27
C LEU A 123 -23.13 -3.80 24.65
N GLU A 124 -22.44 -2.83 25.24
CA GLU A 124 -23.02 -1.50 25.38
C GLU A 124 -23.29 -0.93 23.99
N ARG A 125 -24.54 -0.54 23.73
CA ARG A 125 -24.98 0.21 22.54
C ARG A 125 -24.45 1.65 22.54
N GLU A 126 -23.34 1.91 23.21
CA GLU A 126 -22.74 3.22 23.18
C GLU A 126 -22.21 3.45 21.78
N SER A 127 -22.79 4.45 21.11
CA SER A 127 -22.24 5.03 19.90
C SER A 127 -20.75 5.22 20.15
N VAL A 128 -19.90 4.52 19.39
CA VAL A 128 -18.44 4.65 19.49
C VAL A 128 -18.18 6.14 19.57
N GLN A 129 -17.74 6.62 20.74
CA GLN A 129 -17.50 8.03 20.95
C GLN A 129 -16.57 8.43 19.82
N LYS A 130 -17.05 9.34 18.94
CA LYS A 130 -16.31 9.84 17.79
C LYS A 130 -15.14 10.67 18.30
N ARG A 131 -14.18 10.04 19.00
CA ARG A 131 -12.81 10.55 19.06
C ARG A 131 -12.45 10.79 17.61
N ASN A 132 -11.88 11.95 17.33
CA ASN A 132 -11.43 12.28 15.99
C ASN A 132 -10.17 11.46 15.68
N ILE A 133 -10.33 10.14 15.54
CA ILE A 133 -9.28 9.14 15.28
C ILE A 133 -8.50 9.55 14.04
N VAL A 134 -9.17 10.16 13.06
CA VAL A 134 -8.55 10.72 11.86
C VAL A 134 -7.54 11.79 12.23
N MET A 135 -7.90 12.73 13.12
CA MET A 135 -6.98 13.77 13.59
C MET A 135 -5.84 13.21 14.43
N ASP A 136 -6.12 12.25 15.32
CA ASP A 136 -5.08 11.65 16.16
C ASP A 136 -4.08 10.83 15.33
N LYS A 137 -4.57 10.04 14.36
CA LYS A 137 -3.72 9.34 13.38
C LYS A 137 -2.92 10.33 12.53
N GLN A 138 -3.52 11.45 12.12
CA GLN A 138 -2.81 12.47 11.35
C GLN A 138 -1.72 13.15 12.18
N LYS A 139 -1.99 13.46 13.45
CA LYS A 139 -0.99 14.01 14.39
C LYS A 139 0.17 13.04 14.59
N ALA A 140 -0.12 11.76 14.83
CA ALA A 140 0.91 10.72 14.99
C ALA A 140 1.76 10.57 13.71
N LYS A 141 1.12 10.56 12.53
CA LYS A 141 1.81 10.51 11.24
C LYS A 141 2.71 11.74 11.02
N ASN A 142 2.22 12.93 11.36
CA ASN A 142 2.99 14.16 11.26
C ASN A 142 4.17 14.18 12.23
N ALA A 143 3.99 13.70 13.47
CA ALA A 143 5.06 13.58 14.45
C ALA A 143 6.14 12.60 14.00
N GLN A 144 5.73 11.44 13.46
CA GLN A 144 6.65 10.46 12.90
C GLN A 144 7.43 11.03 11.71
N LYS A 145 6.76 11.77 10.81
CA LYS A 145 7.41 12.48 9.71
C LYS A 145 8.45 13.47 10.24
N ARG A 146 8.11 14.31 11.21
CA ARG A 146 9.04 15.28 11.82
C ARG A 146 10.27 14.61 12.42
N TYR A 147 10.10 13.47 13.09
CA TYR A 147 11.22 12.73 13.66
C TYR A 147 12.14 12.15 12.59
N TYR A 148 11.55 11.56 11.53
CA TYR A 148 12.31 11.03 10.39
C TYR A 148 13.06 12.12 9.61
N ASP A 149 12.41 13.27 9.40
CA ASP A 149 12.97 14.40 8.64
C ASP A 149 13.99 15.21 9.46
N ARG A 150 14.04 15.07 10.80
CA ARG A 150 14.94 15.83 11.69
C ARG A 150 16.43 15.68 11.32
N GLY A 151 16.83 14.54 10.76
CA GLY A 151 18.19 14.29 10.30
C GLY A 151 18.41 14.48 8.80
N SER A 152 17.38 14.86 8.04
CA SER A 152 17.42 14.91 6.57
C SER A 152 17.62 16.33 6.07
N LYS A 153 18.50 16.52 5.07
CA LYS A 153 18.66 17.79 4.36
C LYS A 153 17.67 17.85 3.20
N GLU A 154 17.03 19.00 3.00
CA GLU A 154 16.15 19.23 1.87
C GLU A 154 16.95 19.20 0.56
N LEU A 155 16.57 18.30 -0.36
CA LEU A 155 17.25 18.16 -1.64
C LEU A 155 16.84 19.30 -2.57
N LYS A 156 17.79 19.90 -3.29
CA LYS A 156 17.49 20.88 -4.33
C LYS A 156 16.55 20.26 -5.37
N GLU A 157 15.45 20.94 -5.67
CA GLU A 157 14.51 20.52 -6.69
C GLU A 157 15.22 20.41 -8.05
N LEU A 158 15.06 19.26 -8.70
CA LEU A 158 15.57 19.04 -10.05
C LEU A 158 14.71 19.81 -11.04
N LYS A 159 15.30 20.53 -11.99
CA LYS A 159 14.56 21.23 -13.04
C LYS A 159 14.49 20.36 -14.31
N PRO A 160 13.43 20.49 -15.13
CA PRO A 160 13.44 19.95 -16.48
C PRO A 160 14.72 20.40 -17.21
N ASN A 161 15.34 19.47 -17.95
CA ASN A 161 16.65 19.58 -18.61
C ASN A 161 17.90 19.46 -17.73
N ASP A 162 17.78 19.28 -16.41
CA ASP A 162 18.95 18.99 -15.58
C ASP A 162 19.60 17.66 -15.96
N ARG A 163 20.94 17.65 -16.05
CA ARG A 163 21.74 16.43 -16.22
C ARG A 163 21.84 15.72 -14.89
N VAL A 164 21.49 14.44 -14.90
CA VAL A 164 21.44 13.62 -13.70
C VAL A 164 22.12 12.28 -13.92
N ARG A 165 22.86 11.79 -12.93
CA ARG A 165 23.39 10.43 -12.89
C ARG A 165 22.43 9.52 -12.16
N LEU A 166 22.26 8.32 -12.70
CA LEU A 166 21.44 7.27 -12.13
C LEU A 166 22.33 6.29 -11.36
N HIS A 167 21.93 5.96 -10.13
CA HIS A 167 22.56 4.92 -9.32
C HIS A 167 21.91 3.56 -9.58
N ASP A 168 22.71 2.60 -10.02
CA ASP A 168 22.26 1.24 -10.37
C ASP A 168 22.42 0.24 -9.20
N GLY A 169 22.60 0.74 -7.98
CA GLY A 169 22.75 -0.07 -6.77
C GLY A 169 24.20 -0.36 -6.37
N LYS A 170 25.16 -0.28 -7.31
CA LYS A 170 26.61 -0.38 -7.03
C LYS A 170 27.43 0.84 -7.45
N HIS A 171 27.07 1.50 -8.55
CA HIS A 171 27.83 2.65 -9.08
C HIS A 171 26.90 3.74 -9.65
N TRP A 172 27.42 4.97 -9.73
CA TRP A 172 26.80 6.09 -10.45
C TRP A 172 27.32 6.10 -11.90
N SER A 173 26.59 5.49 -12.82
CA SER A 173 27.13 5.19 -14.16
C SER A 173 26.40 5.88 -15.32
N LEU A 174 25.10 6.15 -15.20
CA LEU A 174 24.26 6.52 -16.35
C LEU A 174 23.87 7.99 -16.31
N GLU A 175 24.31 8.77 -17.30
CA GLU A 175 23.86 10.14 -17.49
C GLU A 175 22.51 10.17 -18.23
N ALA A 176 21.56 10.89 -17.64
CA ALA A 176 20.20 11.07 -18.16
C ALA A 176 19.78 12.53 -18.02
N GLN A 177 18.79 12.93 -18.82
CA GLN A 177 18.20 14.27 -18.75
C GLN A 177 16.83 14.20 -18.12
N VAL A 178 16.54 15.08 -17.16
CA VAL A 178 15.20 15.20 -16.57
C VAL A 178 14.22 15.73 -17.62
N LEU A 179 13.21 14.93 -17.97
CA LEU A 179 12.14 15.31 -18.90
C LEU A 179 11.05 16.11 -18.20
N GLN A 180 10.62 15.67 -17.02
CA GLN A 180 9.51 16.29 -16.29
C GLN A 180 9.52 15.89 -14.82
N ASN A 181 9.19 16.83 -13.94
CA ASN A 181 8.97 16.55 -12.52
C ASN A 181 7.59 15.92 -12.31
N VAL A 182 7.54 14.84 -11.54
CA VAL A 182 6.31 14.12 -11.17
C VAL A 182 5.96 14.36 -9.70
N ALA A 183 6.96 14.66 -8.86
CA ALA A 183 6.84 15.04 -7.45
C ALA A 183 8.15 15.74 -7.01
N PRO A 184 8.21 16.43 -5.85
CA PRO A 184 9.43 17.13 -5.39
C PRO A 184 10.70 16.26 -5.33
N SER A 185 10.56 14.93 -5.23
CA SER A 185 11.67 13.97 -5.28
C SER A 185 11.53 12.90 -6.37
N LYS A 186 10.64 13.10 -7.36
CA LYS A 186 10.40 12.13 -8.45
C LYS A 186 10.39 12.85 -9.80
N CYS A 187 11.16 12.35 -10.75
CA CYS A 187 11.22 12.87 -12.10
C CYS A 187 11.14 11.75 -13.15
N LYS A 188 10.67 12.08 -14.36
CA LYS A 188 10.86 11.28 -15.57
C LYS A 188 12.18 11.73 -16.22
N TYR A 189 12.93 10.82 -16.81
CA TYR A 189 14.21 11.13 -17.45
C TYR A 189 14.41 10.36 -18.75
N SER A 190 15.23 10.91 -19.66
CA SER A 190 15.60 10.35 -20.95
C SER A 190 17.10 10.00 -20.99
N LYS A 191 17.46 8.90 -21.66
CA LYS A 191 18.87 8.48 -21.86
C LYS A 191 19.39 9.06 -23.17
N PHE A 192 20.59 9.65 -23.15
CA PHE A 192 21.09 10.51 -24.25
C PHE A 192 21.66 9.80 -25.49
N LEU A 193 21.54 8.47 -25.68
CA LEU A 193 22.12 7.83 -26.88
C LEU A 193 21.28 6.78 -27.61
N THR A 194 20.01 6.53 -27.26
CA THR A 194 19.14 5.72 -28.12
C THR A 194 17.68 5.95 -27.74
N THR A 195 16.82 6.24 -28.71
CA THR A 195 15.36 6.24 -28.56
C THR A 195 14.89 4.81 -28.28
N ILE A 196 15.06 4.35 -27.06
CA ILE A 196 14.47 3.10 -26.56
C ILE A 196 13.21 3.52 -25.81
N LYS A 197 12.04 3.04 -26.27
CA LYS A 197 10.81 3.01 -25.46
C LYS A 197 11.06 2.15 -24.22
N ALA A 198 11.69 2.72 -23.19
CA ALA A 198 12.03 2.02 -21.96
C ALA A 198 10.96 2.30 -20.90
N ARG A 199 10.16 1.26 -20.61
CA ARG A 199 9.22 1.17 -19.50
C ARG A 199 9.98 1.42 -18.19
N LYS A 200 9.55 2.44 -17.46
CA LYS A 200 10.12 3.06 -16.25
C LYS A 200 10.77 2.07 -15.26
N VAL A 201 12.09 1.90 -15.34
CA VAL A 201 12.89 1.23 -14.29
C VAL A 201 13.34 2.29 -13.29
N GLY A 202 13.08 2.05 -12.01
CA GLY A 202 13.37 2.97 -10.93
C GLY A 202 14.86 3.04 -10.61
N HIS A 203 15.51 4.16 -10.94
CA HIS A 203 16.88 4.48 -10.54
C HIS A 203 16.93 5.74 -9.64
N THR A 204 17.96 5.86 -8.80
CA THR A 204 18.15 6.99 -7.86
C THR A 204 18.93 8.06 -8.61
N VAL A 205 18.48 9.30 -8.53
CA VAL A 205 18.89 10.36 -9.45
C VAL A 205 19.70 11.42 -8.68
N ARG A 206 20.88 11.81 -9.16
CA ARG A 206 21.68 12.92 -8.60
C ARG A 206 22.10 13.89 -9.70
N LYS A 207 21.93 15.19 -9.47
CA LYS A 207 22.35 16.24 -10.41
C LYS A 207 23.86 16.23 -10.60
N VAL A 208 24.31 16.29 -11.85
CA VAL A 208 25.70 16.50 -12.22
C VAL A 208 25.92 18.01 -12.25
N ASN A 209 26.93 18.50 -11.52
CA ASN A 209 27.37 19.89 -11.63
C ASN A 209 28.12 20.11 -12.93
#